data_AF-A0A6N3X3X6-F1
#
_entry.id   AF-A0A6N3X3X6-F1
#
_cell.length_a   1.000
_cell.length_b   1.000
_cell.length_c   1.000
_cell.angle_alpha   90.00
_cell.angle_beta   90.00
_cell.angle_gamma   90.00
#
_symmetry.space_group_name_H-M   'P 1'
#
loop_
_entity.id
_entity.type
_entity.pdbx_description
1 polymer ?
#
loop_
_entity_poly.entity_id
_entity_poly.type
_entity_poly.pdbx_seq_one_letter_code
_entity_poly.pdbx_strand_id
1 'polypeptide(L)'
;MVVVSLLGFLVNSRDPQIGAPLRAGLDFRGGTSIQVELACHDPGPCAASERLQLPVVRSVLADLSLEPAGDQRPAPSSSSFNLQLLDNGEGLLLRSTALTVAQAQTIEEQLATAESLAPLQRERTQVDTIGPSFGDQLLKSALQALTGAFLGVALYIAIRFSPLNAVLALGGLVH
;
A
#
# COMPACT_ATOMS: atom_id res chain seq x y z
N MET A 1 21.67 22.14 -2.10
CA MET A 1 20.51 21.33 -2.55
C MET A 1 20.67 19.89 -2.09
N VAL A 2 21.61 19.10 -2.62
CA VAL A 2 21.85 17.68 -2.20
C VAL A 2 22.02 17.50 -0.67
N VAL A 3 22.80 18.37 0.00
CA VAL A 3 22.98 18.31 1.46
C VAL A 3 21.65 18.52 2.21
N VAL A 4 20.77 19.37 1.70
CA VAL A 4 19.45 19.64 2.29
C VAL A 4 18.53 18.44 2.09
N SER A 5 18.53 17.82 0.90
CA SER A 5 17.78 16.58 0.62
C SER A 5 18.20 15.44 1.55
N LEU A 6 19.51 15.23 1.74
CA LEU A 6 20.06 14.22 2.65
C LEU A 6 19.70 14.50 4.12
N LEU A 7 19.72 15.77 4.53
CA LEU A 7 19.30 16.17 5.88
C LEU A 7 17.80 15.92 6.09
N GLY A 8 16.96 16.27 5.12
CA GLY A 8 15.52 15.98 5.15
C GLY A 8 15.23 14.48 5.26
N PHE A 9 15.96 13.66 4.51
CA PHE A 9 15.86 12.20 4.57
C PHE A 9 16.27 11.65 5.95
N LEU A 10 17.36 12.15 6.53
CA LEU A 10 17.83 11.78 7.88
C LEU A 10 16.87 12.22 8.99
N VAL A 11 16.26 13.39 8.86
CA VAL A 11 15.28 13.88 9.84
C VAL A 11 14.00 13.05 9.75
N ASN A 12 13.50 12.76 8.54
CA ASN A 12 12.32 11.93 8.33
C ASN A 12 12.51 10.50 8.87
N SER A 13 13.70 9.90 8.68
CA SER A 13 13.98 8.56 9.18
C SER A 13 14.03 8.45 10.72
N ARG A 14 14.12 9.58 11.43
CA ARG A 14 14.06 9.64 12.90
C ARG A 14 12.64 9.82 13.45
N ASP A 15 11.62 9.98 12.58
CA ASP A 15 10.23 10.09 13.01
C ASP A 15 9.72 8.71 13.50
N PRO A 16 9.35 8.56 14.78
CA PRO A 16 8.86 7.30 15.34
C PRO A 16 7.52 6.84 14.75
N GLN A 17 6.76 7.70 14.05
CA GLN A 17 5.52 7.31 13.37
C GLN A 17 5.74 6.61 12.02
N ILE A 18 6.93 6.74 11.43
CA ILE A 18 7.24 6.18 10.10
C ILE A 18 8.38 5.17 10.16
N GLY A 19 9.40 5.43 11.01
CA GLY A 19 10.58 4.55 11.23
C GLY A 19 11.46 4.32 9.99
N ALA A 20 11.09 4.94 8.87
CA ALA A 20 11.73 4.86 7.58
C ALA A 20 11.44 6.16 6.83
N PRO A 21 12.34 6.61 5.94
CA PRO A 21 12.17 7.86 5.19
C PRO A 21 10.98 7.82 4.22
N LEU A 22 10.48 6.62 3.90
CA LEU A 22 9.32 6.38 3.04
C LEU A 22 8.47 5.23 3.61
N ARG A 23 7.15 5.33 3.47
CA ARG A 23 6.23 4.21 3.73
C ARG A 23 6.26 3.26 2.52
N ALA A 24 6.97 2.16 2.66
CA ALA A 24 7.01 1.11 1.64
C ALA A 24 5.63 0.47 1.45
N GLY A 25 5.28 0.18 0.19
CA GLY A 25 4.00 -0.40 -0.19
C GLY A 25 3.84 -1.86 0.27
N LEU A 26 2.64 -2.41 0.03
CA LEU A 26 2.27 -3.79 0.38
C LEU A 26 3.28 -4.81 -0.17
N ASP A 27 3.75 -4.58 -1.40
CA ASP A 27 4.68 -5.47 -2.10
C ASP A 27 6.07 -5.55 -1.44
N PHE A 28 6.40 -4.61 -0.55
CA PHE A 28 7.71 -4.48 0.09
C PHE A 28 7.69 -4.69 1.60
N ARG A 29 6.52 -4.55 2.25
CA ARG A 29 6.35 -4.84 3.69
C ARG A 29 5.53 -6.11 3.96
N GLY A 30 4.86 -6.64 2.94
CA GLY A 30 3.76 -7.58 3.12
C GLY A 30 2.51 -6.88 3.66
N GLY A 31 1.38 -7.55 3.57
CA GLY A 31 0.09 -7.02 3.97
C GLY A 31 -1.07 -7.73 3.32
N THR A 32 -2.28 -7.26 3.59
CA THR A 32 -3.49 -7.73 2.94
C THR A 32 -4.18 -6.58 2.22
N SER A 33 -4.52 -6.83 0.97
CA SER A 33 -5.33 -5.97 0.11
C SER A 33 -6.68 -6.66 -0.12
N ILE A 34 -7.76 -5.99 0.25
CA ILE A 34 -9.13 -6.44 0.03
C ILE A 34 -9.76 -5.47 -0.95
N GLN A 35 -10.10 -5.96 -2.13
CA GLN A 35 -10.86 -5.22 -3.13
C GLN A 35 -12.29 -5.75 -3.14
N VAL A 36 -13.25 -4.86 -2.93
CA VAL A 36 -14.68 -5.15 -3.02
C VAL A 36 -15.32 -4.29 -4.10
N GLU A 37 -16.29 -4.85 -4.79
CA GLU A 37 -17.05 -4.17 -5.85
C GLU A 37 -18.54 -4.21 -5.53
N LEU A 38 -19.26 -3.14 -5.86
CA LEU A 38 -20.70 -3.06 -5.70
C LEU A 38 -21.44 -3.96 -6.68
N ALA A 39 -22.57 -4.49 -6.24
CA ALA A 39 -23.59 -5.11 -7.07
C ALA A 39 -24.43 -4.03 -7.77
N CYS A 40 -23.76 -3.24 -8.62
CA CYS A 40 -24.45 -2.35 -9.54
C CYS A 40 -25.37 -3.17 -10.46
N HIS A 41 -26.43 -2.54 -10.96
CA HIS A 41 -27.35 -3.15 -11.91
C HIS A 41 -26.59 -3.61 -13.17
N ASP A 42 -26.68 -4.88 -13.54
CA ASP A 42 -26.09 -5.39 -14.78
C ASP A 42 -27.10 -5.23 -15.94
N PRO A 43 -26.82 -4.48 -17.04
CA PRO A 43 -25.58 -3.79 -17.40
C PRO A 43 -25.73 -2.25 -17.26
N GLY A 44 -25.17 -1.67 -16.21
CA GLY A 44 -25.17 -0.22 -16.00
C GLY A 44 -24.29 0.23 -14.83
N PRO A 45 -23.78 1.47 -14.86
CA PRO A 45 -23.03 2.04 -13.74
C PRO A 45 -23.95 2.21 -12.52
N CYS A 46 -23.37 2.15 -11.32
CA CYS A 46 -24.13 2.37 -10.09
C CYS A 46 -24.74 3.78 -10.07
N ALA A 47 -25.96 3.88 -9.54
CA ALA A 47 -26.60 5.17 -9.33
C ALA A 47 -25.75 6.03 -8.39
N ALA A 48 -25.77 7.35 -8.56
CA ALA A 48 -24.94 8.26 -7.76
C ALA A 48 -25.20 8.14 -6.24
N SER A 49 -26.40 7.72 -5.84
CA SER A 49 -26.79 7.45 -4.46
C SER A 49 -26.25 6.13 -3.88
N GLU A 50 -25.86 5.18 -4.73
CA GLU A 50 -25.38 3.85 -4.34
C GLU A 50 -23.84 3.77 -4.29
N ARG A 51 -23.16 4.77 -4.85
CA ARG A 51 -21.69 4.85 -4.87
C ARG A 51 -21.13 4.92 -3.45
N LEU A 52 -20.04 4.19 -3.23
CA LEU A 52 -19.32 4.22 -1.96
C LEU A 52 -18.78 5.63 -1.70
N GLN A 53 -18.94 6.06 -0.45
CA GLN A 53 -18.33 7.27 0.05
C GLN A 53 -17.31 6.90 1.12
N LEU A 54 -16.09 7.43 0.97
CA LEU A 54 -14.99 7.15 1.88
C LEU A 54 -15.33 7.45 3.35
N PRO A 55 -16.05 8.54 3.70
CA PRO A 55 -16.43 8.81 5.10
C PRO A 55 -17.33 7.73 5.70
N VAL A 56 -18.29 7.21 4.91
CA VAL A 56 -19.24 6.17 5.36
C VAL A 56 -18.51 4.85 5.56
N VAL A 57 -17.65 4.47 4.61
CA VAL A 57 -16.81 3.27 4.74
C VAL A 57 -15.90 3.37 5.97
N ARG A 58 -15.30 4.55 6.20
CA ARG A 58 -14.46 4.79 7.38
C ARG A 58 -15.24 4.67 8.69
N SER A 59 -16.48 5.14 8.76
CA SER A 59 -17.29 4.99 9.97
C SER A 59 -17.67 3.55 10.24
N VAL A 60 -18.05 2.78 9.21
CA VAL A 60 -18.35 1.34 9.36
C VAL A 60 -17.13 0.58 9.88
N LEU A 61 -15.94 0.87 9.34
CA LEU A 61 -14.68 0.27 9.79
C LEU A 61 -14.18 0.81 11.12
N ALA A 62 -14.67 1.96 11.60
CA ALA A 62 -14.27 2.52 12.89
C ALA A 62 -14.85 1.70 14.05
N ASP A 63 -16.04 1.13 13.86
CA ASP A 63 -16.72 0.28 14.84
C ASP A 63 -16.21 -1.18 14.81
N LEU A 64 -15.37 -1.53 13.83
CA LEU A 64 -14.75 -2.84 13.72
C LEU A 64 -13.68 -3.04 14.80
N SER A 65 -13.94 -3.97 15.71
CA SER A 65 -12.93 -4.49 16.64
C SER A 65 -12.47 -5.86 16.15
N LEU A 66 -11.21 -5.94 15.71
CA LEU A 66 -10.57 -7.19 15.33
C LEU A 66 -9.91 -7.84 16.55
N GLU A 67 -10.17 -9.12 16.77
CA GLU A 67 -9.48 -9.88 17.80
C GLU A 67 -8.00 -10.09 17.44
N PRO A 68 -7.09 -10.09 18.43
CA PRO A 68 -5.68 -10.38 18.21
C PRO A 68 -5.50 -11.74 17.54
N ALA A 69 -4.59 -11.79 16.58
CA ALA A 69 -4.25 -13.05 15.94
C ALA A 69 -3.57 -13.98 16.96
N GLY A 70 -3.94 -15.28 16.96
CA GLY A 70 -3.44 -16.28 17.92
C GLY A 70 -1.91 -16.47 17.92
N ASP A 71 -1.23 -15.86 16.95
CA ASP A 71 0.21 -15.78 16.72
C ASP A 71 0.87 -14.51 17.28
N GLN A 72 0.30 -13.92 18.36
CA GLN A 72 0.85 -12.79 19.13
C GLN A 72 1.05 -11.49 18.33
N ARG A 73 0.50 -11.41 17.11
CA ARG A 73 0.48 -10.15 16.36
C ARG A 73 -0.67 -9.27 16.87
N PRO A 74 -0.41 -8.00 17.19
CA PRO A 74 -1.48 -7.07 17.52
C PRO A 74 -2.50 -7.03 16.38
N ALA A 75 -3.78 -6.99 16.71
CA ALA A 75 -4.81 -6.74 15.72
C ALA A 75 -4.56 -5.37 15.05
N PRO A 76 -4.68 -5.27 13.73
CA PRO A 76 -4.54 -3.98 13.07
C PRO A 76 -5.66 -3.05 13.50
N SER A 77 -5.29 -1.82 13.87
CA SER A 77 -6.29 -0.80 14.21
C SER A 77 -6.99 -0.29 12.94
N SER A 78 -8.25 0.09 13.05
CA SER A 78 -9.02 0.68 11.95
C SER A 78 -8.36 1.92 11.34
N SER A 79 -7.56 2.65 12.13
CA SER A 79 -6.78 3.81 11.68
C SER A 79 -5.60 3.48 10.76
N SER A 80 -5.12 2.24 10.78
CA SER A 80 -4.01 1.76 9.95
C SER A 80 -4.43 1.35 8.54
N PHE A 81 -5.74 1.30 8.28
CA PHE A 81 -6.28 0.95 6.98
C PHE A 81 -6.17 2.12 5.99
N ASN A 82 -5.52 1.86 4.87
CA ASN A 82 -5.52 2.77 3.74
C ASN A 82 -6.70 2.40 2.83
N LEU A 83 -7.66 3.32 2.73
CA LEU A 83 -8.88 3.14 1.96
C LEU A 83 -8.81 4.00 0.70
N GLN A 84 -9.09 3.38 -0.44
CA GLN A 84 -9.10 4.02 -1.75
C GLN A 84 -10.38 3.61 -2.49
N LEU A 85 -11.10 4.60 -3.03
CA LEU A 85 -12.24 4.35 -3.90
C LEU A 85 -11.74 4.02 -5.31
N LEU A 86 -12.34 3.00 -5.93
CA LEU A 86 -12.11 2.60 -7.31
C LEU A 86 -13.34 2.96 -8.15
N ASP A 87 -13.11 3.18 -9.45
CA ASP A 87 -14.17 3.36 -10.46
C ASP A 87 -15.25 4.36 -10.04
N ASN A 88 -14.82 5.52 -9.53
CA ASN A 88 -15.70 6.60 -9.03
C ASN A 88 -16.66 6.18 -7.90
N GLY A 89 -16.27 5.21 -7.07
CA GLY A 89 -17.05 4.71 -5.94
C GLY A 89 -17.85 3.45 -6.24
N GLU A 90 -17.61 2.81 -7.37
CA GLU A 90 -18.17 1.48 -7.69
C GLU A 90 -17.36 0.34 -7.03
N GLY A 91 -16.10 0.61 -6.69
CA GLY A 91 -15.24 -0.29 -5.93
C GLY A 91 -14.59 0.38 -4.73
N LEU A 92 -14.14 -0.44 -3.80
CA LEU A 92 -13.32 -0.03 -2.66
C LEU A 92 -12.12 -0.97 -2.55
N LEU A 93 -10.96 -0.34 -2.43
CA LEU A 93 -9.71 -0.99 -2.13
C LEU A 93 -9.30 -0.65 -0.70
N LEU A 94 -9.23 -1.68 0.14
CA LEU A 94 -8.76 -1.61 1.52
C LEU A 94 -7.39 -2.26 1.59
N ARG A 95 -6.36 -1.49 1.95
CA ARG A 95 -5.01 -1.99 2.20
C ARG A 95 -4.67 -1.89 3.68
N SER A 96 -4.03 -2.93 4.19
CA SER A 96 -3.75 -3.09 5.61
C SER A 96 -2.50 -3.95 5.84
N THR A 97 -1.97 -3.93 7.07
CA THR A 97 -0.94 -4.89 7.48
C THR A 97 -1.48 -6.31 7.43
N ALA A 98 -0.62 -7.33 7.40
CA ALA A 98 -1.05 -8.71 7.16
C ALA A 98 -2.20 -9.16 8.10
N LEU A 99 -3.34 -9.55 7.51
CA LEU A 99 -4.48 -10.12 8.23
C LEU A 99 -4.43 -11.64 8.21
N THR A 100 -5.05 -12.25 9.21
CA THR A 100 -5.42 -13.66 9.16
C THR A 100 -6.66 -13.86 8.30
N VAL A 101 -6.88 -15.08 7.82
CA VAL A 101 -8.10 -15.44 7.07
C VAL A 101 -9.37 -15.10 7.87
N ALA A 102 -9.37 -15.38 9.18
CA ALA A 102 -10.51 -15.08 10.05
C ALA A 102 -10.78 -13.56 10.14
N GLN A 103 -9.74 -12.74 10.28
CA GLN A 103 -9.89 -11.28 10.35
C GLN A 103 -10.37 -10.70 9.01
N ALA A 104 -9.85 -11.21 7.88
CA ALA A 104 -10.30 -10.79 6.55
C ALA A 104 -11.79 -11.13 6.34
N GLN A 105 -12.22 -12.32 6.76
CA GLN A 105 -13.64 -12.72 6.74
C GLN A 105 -14.52 -11.82 7.61
N THR A 106 -14.06 -11.43 8.81
CA THR A 106 -14.80 -10.49 9.66
C THR A 106 -14.96 -9.12 8.99
N ILE A 107 -13.94 -8.63 8.29
CA ILE A 107 -14.04 -7.38 7.51
C ILE A 107 -15.06 -7.50 6.40
N GLU A 108 -14.99 -8.57 5.61
CA GLU A 108 -15.95 -8.81 4.52
C GLU A 108 -17.39 -8.90 5.04
N GLU A 109 -17.61 -9.62 6.14
CA GLU A 109 -18.93 -9.78 6.74
C GLU A 109 -19.46 -8.44 7.27
N GLN A 110 -18.63 -7.63 7.92
CA GLN A 110 -19.05 -6.30 8.37
C GLN A 110 -19.38 -5.36 7.22
N LEU A 111 -18.58 -5.38 6.15
CA LEU A 111 -18.87 -4.58 4.95
C LEU A 111 -20.15 -5.06 4.25
N ALA A 112 -20.41 -6.38 4.23
CA ALA A 112 -21.62 -6.94 3.63
C ALA A 112 -22.88 -6.70 4.46
N THR A 113 -22.76 -6.55 5.79
CA THR A 113 -23.91 -6.38 6.71
C THR A 113 -24.23 -4.90 6.99
N ALA A 114 -23.35 -3.99 6.59
CA ALA A 114 -23.56 -2.56 6.80
C ALA A 114 -24.69 -2.02 5.91
N GLU A 115 -25.85 -1.76 6.52
CA GLU A 115 -27.04 -1.19 5.85
C GLU A 115 -26.78 0.17 5.17
N SER A 116 -25.71 0.87 5.54
CA SER A 116 -25.29 2.13 4.94
C SER A 116 -24.55 1.97 3.60
N LEU A 117 -24.23 0.74 3.19
CA LEU A 117 -23.55 0.42 1.94
C LEU A 117 -24.53 -0.29 1.00
N ALA A 118 -24.42 -0.01 -0.30
CA ALA A 118 -25.14 -0.77 -1.30
C ALA A 118 -24.60 -2.22 -1.38
N PRO A 119 -25.39 -3.19 -1.87
CA PRO A 119 -25.01 -4.61 -1.84
C PRO A 119 -23.68 -4.83 -2.58
N LEU A 120 -22.77 -5.63 -2.02
CA LEU A 120 -21.47 -5.96 -2.62
C LEU A 120 -21.57 -7.25 -3.46
N GLN A 121 -20.86 -7.33 -4.59
CA GLN A 121 -20.68 -8.59 -5.34
C GLN A 121 -19.58 -9.42 -4.69
N ARG A 122 -19.96 -10.45 -3.93
CA ARG A 122 -18.99 -11.38 -3.32
C ARG A 122 -18.13 -12.11 -4.35
N GLU A 123 -18.64 -12.31 -5.56
CA GLU A 123 -17.94 -13.02 -6.65
C GLU A 123 -16.79 -12.22 -7.26
N ARG A 124 -16.77 -10.90 -7.09
CA ARG A 124 -15.66 -9.99 -7.49
C ARG A 124 -14.86 -9.47 -6.31
N THR A 125 -15.05 -10.04 -5.12
CA THR A 125 -14.23 -9.69 -3.97
C THR A 125 -12.89 -10.40 -4.09
N GLN A 126 -11.81 -9.62 -4.27
CA GLN A 126 -10.45 -10.15 -4.37
C GLN A 126 -9.69 -9.83 -3.09
N VAL A 127 -9.21 -10.89 -2.42
CA VAL A 127 -8.33 -10.77 -1.25
C VAL A 127 -6.95 -11.25 -1.63
N ASP A 128 -6.02 -10.31 -1.76
CA ASP A 128 -4.62 -10.59 -2.00
C ASP A 128 -3.84 -10.39 -0.69
N THR A 129 -3.20 -11.45 -0.20
CA THR A 129 -2.33 -11.39 0.99
C THR A 129 -0.90 -11.71 0.61
N ILE A 130 0.00 -10.74 0.83
CA ILE A 130 1.44 -10.89 0.64
C ILE A 130 2.09 -11.12 2.00
N GLY A 131 2.81 -12.23 2.16
CA GLY A 131 3.55 -12.53 3.39
C GLY A 131 4.73 -11.58 3.61
N PRO A 132 5.05 -11.21 4.88
CA PRO A 132 6.10 -10.24 5.20
C PRO A 132 7.51 -10.68 4.77
N SER A 133 7.77 -11.99 4.72
CA SER A 133 9.07 -12.55 4.27
C SER A 133 9.31 -12.38 2.77
N PHE A 134 8.26 -12.39 1.95
CA PHE A 134 8.36 -12.14 0.52
C PHE A 134 8.60 -10.66 0.24
N GLY A 135 7.89 -9.77 0.95
CA GLY A 135 8.05 -8.32 0.77
C GLY A 135 9.47 -7.83 1.03
N ASP A 136 10.10 -8.28 2.13
CA ASP A 136 11.48 -7.91 2.46
C ASP A 136 12.51 -8.42 1.42
N GLN A 137 12.26 -9.60 0.84
CA GLN A 137 13.10 -10.13 -0.24
C GLN A 137 12.96 -9.33 -1.53
N LEU A 138 11.72 -8.94 -1.90
CA LEU A 138 11.46 -8.08 -3.05
C LEU A 138 12.11 -6.70 -2.89
N LEU A 139 12.05 -6.11 -1.69
CA LEU A 139 12.67 -4.82 -1.43
C LEU A 139 14.20 -4.90 -1.60
N LYS A 140 14.84 -5.94 -1.04
CA LYS A 140 16.28 -6.14 -1.16
C LYS A 140 16.71 -6.37 -2.61
N SER A 141 15.98 -7.21 -3.35
CA SER A 141 16.32 -7.49 -4.75
C SER A 141 16.12 -6.26 -5.64
N ALA A 142 15.04 -5.49 -5.43
CA ALA A 142 14.80 -4.24 -6.14
C ALA A 142 15.92 -3.22 -5.86
N LEU A 143 16.34 -3.07 -4.60
CA LEU A 143 17.43 -2.15 -4.24
C LEU A 143 18.77 -2.59 -4.84
N GLN A 144 19.05 -3.89 -4.88
CA GLN A 144 20.24 -4.44 -5.52
C GLN A 144 20.22 -4.19 -7.03
N ALA A 145 19.10 -4.46 -7.70
CA ALA A 145 18.93 -4.23 -9.14
C ALA A 145 19.09 -2.74 -9.49
N LEU A 146 18.48 -1.86 -8.71
CA LEU A 146 18.56 -0.41 -8.88
C LEU A 146 20.01 0.08 -8.72
N THR A 147 20.70 -0.37 -7.68
CA THR A 147 22.11 -0.03 -7.43
C THR A 147 22.99 -0.54 -8.58
N GLY A 148 22.78 -1.78 -9.02
CA GLY A 148 23.49 -2.37 -10.15
C GLY A 148 23.28 -1.59 -11.45
N ALA A 149 22.05 -1.15 -11.74
CA ALA A 149 21.74 -0.32 -12.90
C ALA A 149 22.47 1.03 -12.86
N PHE A 150 22.46 1.73 -11.72
CA PHE A 150 23.16 3.01 -11.57
C PHE A 150 24.67 2.86 -11.69
N LEU A 151 25.25 1.83 -11.09
CA LEU A 151 26.68 1.53 -11.26
C LEU A 151 27.01 1.18 -12.71
N GLY A 152 26.16 0.41 -13.39
CA GLY A 152 26.34 0.09 -14.81
C GLY A 152 26.32 1.33 -15.71
N VAL A 153 25.35 2.22 -15.50
CA VAL A 153 25.27 3.51 -16.21
C VAL A 153 26.47 4.39 -15.90
N ALA A 154 26.86 4.51 -14.63
CA ALA A 154 28.02 5.30 -14.23
C ALA A 154 29.32 4.76 -14.83
N LEU A 155 29.50 3.43 -14.85
CA LEU A 155 30.65 2.77 -15.47
C LEU A 155 30.68 3.02 -16.98
N TYR A 156 29.53 2.89 -17.66
CA TYR A 156 29.42 3.20 -19.08
C TYR A 156 29.83 4.65 -19.37
N ILE A 157 29.31 5.61 -18.60
CA ILE A 157 29.66 7.03 -18.75
C ILE A 157 31.16 7.27 -18.50
N ALA A 158 31.71 6.62 -17.47
CA ALA A 158 33.13 6.76 -17.11
C ALA A 158 34.06 6.27 -18.22
N ILE A 159 33.73 5.14 -18.87
CA ILE A 159 34.51 4.59 -19.99
C ILE A 159 34.31 5.42 -21.26
N ARG A 160 33.06 5.82 -21.55
CA ARG A 160 32.71 6.45 -22.83
C ARG A 160 33.07 7.94 -22.91
N PHE A 161 33.05 8.63 -21.77
CA PHE A 161 33.26 10.07 -21.67
C PHE A 161 34.42 10.39 -20.73
N SER A 162 34.13 10.74 -19.49
CA SER A 162 35.11 11.05 -18.46
C SER A 162 34.56 10.61 -17.10
N PRO A 163 35.42 10.21 -16.15
CA PRO A 163 34.99 9.83 -14.81
C PRO A 163 34.32 10.99 -14.06
N LEU A 164 34.69 12.24 -14.36
CA LEU A 164 34.05 13.43 -13.79
C LEU A 164 32.57 13.53 -14.20
N ASN A 165 32.25 13.23 -15.47
CA ASN A 165 30.87 13.23 -15.95
C ASN A 165 30.03 12.13 -15.28
N ALA A 166 30.63 10.99 -14.96
CA ALA A 166 29.94 9.93 -14.22
C ALA A 166 29.57 10.36 -12.79
N VAL A 167 30.48 11.03 -12.09
CA VAL A 167 30.23 11.58 -10.75
C VAL A 167 29.15 12.67 -10.79
N LEU A 168 29.20 13.58 -11.77
CA LEU A 168 28.20 14.62 -11.94
C LEU A 168 26.81 14.05 -12.28
N ALA A 169 26.74 13.01 -13.12
CA ALA A 169 25.49 12.33 -13.44
C ALA A 169 24.87 11.64 -12.22
N LEU A 170 25.68 10.93 -11.41
CA LEU A 170 25.21 10.36 -10.15
C LEU A 170 24.78 11.44 -9.15
N GLY A 171 25.51 12.55 -9.07
CA GLY A 171 25.15 13.69 -8.23
C GLY A 171 23.81 14.33 -8.63
N GLY A 172 23.54 14.44 -9.94
CA GLY A 172 22.27 14.94 -10.46
C GLY A 172 21.10 13.98 -10.20
N LEU A 173 21.35 12.68 -10.16
CA LEU A 173 20.34 11.66 -9.86
C LEU A 173 19.93 11.63 -8.38
N VAL A 174 20.86 11.95 -7.47
CA VAL A 174 20.61 12.01 -6.03
C VAL A 174 19.86 13.30 -5.62
N HIS A 175 19.91 14.34 -6.46
CA HIS A 175 19.28 15.63 -6.19
C HIS A 175 17.75 15.53 -6.16
#